data_AF-A0A534XA66-F1
#
_entry.id   AF-A0A534XA66-F1
#
_cell.length_a   1.000
_cell.length_b   1.000
_cell.length_c   1.000
_cell.angle_alpha   90.00
_cell.angle_beta   90.00
_cell.angle_gamma   90.00
#
_symmetry.space_group_name_H-M   'P 1'
#
loop_
_entity.id
_entity.type
_entity.pdbx_description
1 polymer ?
#
loop_
_entity_poly.entity_id
_entity_poly.type
_entity_poly.pdbx_seq_one_letter_code
_entity_poly.pdbx_strand_id
1 'polypeptide(L)'
;MRLDARGHPLHTRALSVVLAARADGKLDVHGTVLDLRKRGFVPVAGDLQGAGVIHDMRLAGTIDPASATLETLAAEQRSVAFEPSAVTAGESCRDPIDRIAALAGTRLDGGWGRRLGDAIGGPRGCSHLLTLGHLLGSSAAWALARERALHGAAPARPAGQRVFRRDVVIDGHESAAARVQLLAQTTDLHFAPAGAIVRPMERFAEQLEVRLDAEVEFPALAIGRLEAAERRRGARDLERAAWRDRGEAVAWLGGQRLGAGITAELLARLGAAPDDRPLLDTLLMLAPALVQCAAAMSEAWPLAFRTDSSVVAMGGLTDSCYMWRQGGALDRARAAEGKRTP
;
A
#
# COMPACT_ATOMS: atom_id res chain seq x y z
N MET A 1 7.47 18.94 9.45
CA MET A 1 6.78 19.23 8.17
C MET A 1 5.27 19.13 8.39
N ARG A 2 4.52 20.17 8.06
CA ARG A 2 3.05 20.16 8.04
C ARG A 2 2.59 19.65 6.67
N LEU A 3 1.50 18.89 6.61
CA LEU A 3 0.88 18.46 5.35
C LEU A 3 -0.35 19.33 5.12
N ASP A 4 -0.31 20.15 4.06
CA ASP A 4 -1.39 21.07 3.73
C ASP A 4 -2.07 20.60 2.43
N ALA A 5 -3.28 20.06 2.60
CA ALA A 5 -4.12 19.60 1.48
C ALA A 5 -4.67 20.78 0.69
N ARG A 6 -4.59 20.68 -0.64
CA ARG A 6 -5.03 21.71 -1.57
C ARG A 6 -5.93 21.13 -2.64
N GLY A 7 -6.95 21.89 -3.01
CA GLY A 7 -7.89 21.50 -4.06
C GLY A 7 -8.90 20.46 -3.60
N HIS A 8 -9.42 19.68 -4.55
CA HIS A 8 -10.59 18.84 -4.31
C HIS A 8 -10.20 17.39 -3.94
N PRO A 9 -10.78 16.80 -2.89
CA PRO A 9 -10.43 15.44 -2.46
C PRO A 9 -10.83 14.36 -3.47
N LEU A 10 -9.88 13.48 -3.81
CA LEU A 10 -10.08 12.39 -4.77
C LEU A 10 -10.19 11.03 -4.08
N HIS A 11 -9.20 10.68 -3.26
CA HIS A 11 -9.06 9.35 -2.71
C HIS A 11 -8.31 9.36 -1.37
N THR A 12 -8.59 8.39 -0.49
CA THR A 12 -7.70 8.03 0.62
C THR A 12 -7.35 6.56 0.51
N ARG A 13 -6.06 6.25 0.51
CA ARG A 13 -5.55 4.90 0.71
C ARG A 13 -4.96 4.81 2.12
N ALA A 14 -5.42 3.88 2.93
CA ALA A 14 -4.90 3.62 4.26
C ALA A 14 -4.42 2.17 4.35
N LEU A 15 -3.16 1.96 4.71
CA LEU A 15 -2.59 0.65 5.00
C LEU A 15 -2.16 0.58 6.46
N SER A 16 -2.32 -0.58 7.09
CA SER A 16 -1.86 -0.83 8.46
C SER A 16 -1.19 -2.19 8.55
N VAL A 17 -0.10 -2.27 9.31
CA VAL A 17 0.56 -3.53 9.68
C VAL A 17 0.77 -3.54 11.19
N VAL A 18 0.26 -4.55 11.88
CA VAL A 18 0.36 -4.71 13.33
C VAL A 18 1.04 -6.03 13.66
N LEU A 19 1.99 -5.99 14.60
CA LEU A 19 2.59 -7.17 15.21
C LEU A 19 2.20 -7.25 16.69
N ALA A 20 1.74 -8.42 17.12
CA ALA A 20 1.41 -8.69 18.53
C ALA A 20 2.07 -9.98 19.01
N ALA A 21 2.52 -9.99 20.27
CA ALA A 21 3.14 -11.16 20.88
C ALA A 21 2.13 -12.27 21.11
N ARG A 22 2.55 -13.52 20.93
CA ARG A 22 1.77 -14.73 21.21
C ARG A 22 2.32 -15.46 22.43
N ALA A 23 1.50 -16.34 23.00
CA ALA A 23 1.88 -17.16 24.15
C ALA A 23 2.99 -18.18 23.82
N ASP A 24 3.11 -18.59 22.55
CA ASP A 24 4.11 -19.55 22.04
C ASP A 24 5.45 -18.87 21.65
N GLY A 25 5.64 -17.59 21.98
CA GLY A 25 6.85 -16.83 21.64
C GLY A 25 6.90 -16.33 20.20
N LYS A 26 5.88 -16.62 19.38
CA LYS A 26 5.76 -16.11 18.00
C LYS A 26 5.03 -14.76 17.98
N LEU A 27 4.88 -14.18 16.80
CA LEU A 27 4.11 -12.96 16.59
C LEU A 27 2.91 -13.21 15.69
N ASP A 28 1.74 -12.70 16.06
CA ASP A 28 0.66 -12.49 15.11
C ASP A 28 0.99 -11.27 14.25
N VAL A 29 0.75 -11.37 12.94
CA VAL A 29 0.85 -10.26 11.99
C VAL A 29 -0.50 -10.02 11.32
N HIS A 30 -0.93 -8.77 11.32
CA HIS A 30 -2.15 -8.34 10.65
C HIS A 30 -1.85 -7.18 9.72
N GLY A 31 -2.26 -7.30 8.45
CA GLY A 31 -2.22 -6.25 7.46
C GLY A 31 -3.63 -5.84 7.04
N THR A 32 -3.87 -4.56 6.79
CA THR A 32 -5.12 -4.06 6.20
C THR A 32 -4.80 -3.05 5.11
N VAL A 33 -5.57 -3.05 4.02
CA VAL A 33 -5.63 -1.96 3.03
C VAL A 33 -7.08 -1.54 2.85
N LEU A 34 -7.31 -0.22 2.95
CA LEU A 34 -8.58 0.43 2.74
C LEU A 34 -8.41 1.51 1.67
N ASP A 35 -9.20 1.43 0.60
CA ASP A 35 -9.28 2.44 -0.44
C ASP A 35 -10.66 3.11 -0.42
N LEU A 36 -10.67 4.41 -0.16
CA LEU A 36 -11.88 5.24 -0.10
C LEU A 36 -11.87 6.23 -1.25
N ARG A 37 -12.76 6.04 -2.22
CA ARG A 37 -13.04 7.03 -3.27
C ARG A 37 -13.94 8.11 -2.69
N LYS A 38 -13.54 9.37 -2.79
CA LYS A 38 -14.26 10.50 -2.17
C LYS A 38 -15.26 11.17 -3.12
N ARG A 39 -15.13 10.96 -4.42
CA ARG A 39 -16.04 11.54 -5.42
C ARG A 39 -16.10 10.75 -6.71
N GLY A 40 -17.02 11.16 -7.57
CA GLY A 40 -17.16 10.65 -8.92
C GLY A 40 -17.62 9.20 -8.95
N PHE A 41 -17.57 8.64 -10.15
CA PHE A 41 -17.86 7.25 -10.42
C PHE A 41 -16.96 6.74 -11.55
N VAL A 42 -16.81 5.43 -11.67
CA VAL A 42 -16.05 4.78 -12.75
C VAL A 42 -16.90 3.69 -13.38
N PRO A 43 -17.02 3.67 -14.71
CA PRO A 43 -17.52 2.51 -15.42
C PRO A 43 -16.57 1.32 -15.26
N VAL A 44 -17.03 0.23 -14.65
CA VAL A 44 -16.23 -0.98 -14.41
C VAL A 44 -17.04 -2.21 -14.78
N ALA A 45 -16.50 -3.04 -15.67
CA ALA A 45 -17.11 -4.33 -16.05
C ALA A 45 -18.62 -4.23 -16.42
N GLY A 46 -19.03 -3.17 -17.11
CA GLY A 46 -20.43 -2.97 -17.52
C GLY A 46 -21.36 -2.42 -16.41
N ASP A 47 -20.81 -1.99 -15.28
CA ASP A 47 -21.52 -1.34 -14.18
C ASP A 47 -20.90 0.04 -13.84
N LEU A 48 -21.53 0.81 -12.96
CA LEU A 48 -21.04 2.09 -12.44
C LEU A 48 -20.67 1.97 -10.96
N GLN A 49 -19.40 2.12 -10.64
CA GLN A 49 -18.93 2.15 -9.26
C GLN A 49 -18.79 3.59 -8.78
N GLY A 50 -19.61 4.01 -7.81
CA GLY A 50 -19.59 5.35 -7.22
C GLY A 50 -18.46 5.58 -6.20
N ALA A 51 -18.58 6.67 -5.45
CA ALA A 51 -17.76 6.97 -4.28
C ALA A 51 -18.09 6.01 -3.11
N GLY A 52 -17.16 5.88 -2.16
CA GLY A 52 -17.26 4.97 -1.02
C GLY A 52 -16.05 4.05 -0.87
N VAL A 53 -16.22 3.01 -0.04
CA VAL A 53 -15.18 2.01 0.22
C VAL A 53 -15.08 1.06 -0.97
N ILE A 54 -13.99 1.19 -1.74
CA ILE A 54 -13.75 0.43 -2.98
C ILE A 54 -13.02 -0.88 -2.67
N HIS A 55 -12.07 -0.84 -1.73
CA HIS A 55 -11.32 -2.00 -1.29
C HIS A 55 -11.24 -2.00 0.23
N ASP A 56 -11.58 -3.12 0.85
CA ASP A 56 -11.29 -3.45 2.27
C ASP A 56 -10.76 -4.87 2.27
N MET A 57 -9.43 -4.99 2.34
CA MET A 57 -8.74 -6.27 2.26
C MET A 57 -7.74 -6.40 3.40
N ARG A 58 -7.54 -7.64 3.85
CA ARG A 58 -6.74 -7.96 5.02
C ARG A 58 -5.83 -9.14 4.75
N LEU A 59 -4.71 -9.14 5.47
CA LEU A 59 -3.80 -10.26 5.62
C LEU A 59 -3.69 -10.61 7.09
N ALA A 60 -3.70 -11.89 7.44
CA ALA A 60 -3.46 -12.36 8.80
C ALA A 60 -2.52 -13.57 8.77
N GLY A 61 -1.56 -13.61 9.68
CA GLY A 61 -0.55 -14.65 9.70
C GLY A 61 0.21 -14.72 11.00
N THR A 62 1.19 -15.61 11.04
CA THR A 62 2.08 -15.82 12.19
C THR A 62 3.52 -15.76 11.74
N ILE A 63 4.39 -15.12 12.53
CA ILE A 63 5.82 -14.96 12.26
C ILE A 63 6.61 -15.59 13.40
N ASP A 64 7.60 -16.42 13.07
CA ASP A 64 8.66 -16.78 13.99
C ASP A 64 9.72 -15.66 14.02
N PRO A 65 9.84 -14.90 15.12
CA PRO A 65 10.78 -13.78 15.22
C PRO A 65 12.25 -14.22 15.29
N ALA A 66 12.53 -15.47 15.68
CA ALA A 66 13.88 -16.01 15.78
C ALA A 66 14.46 -16.27 14.38
N SER A 67 13.69 -16.92 13.52
CA SER A 67 14.10 -17.17 12.13
C SER A 67 13.70 -16.06 11.16
N ALA A 68 12.84 -15.12 11.55
CA ALA A 68 12.19 -14.14 10.67
C ALA A 68 11.43 -14.83 9.52
N THR A 69 10.71 -15.91 9.84
CA THR A 69 9.93 -16.71 8.87
C THR A 69 8.45 -16.45 9.08
N LEU A 70 7.73 -16.21 7.98
CA LEU A 70 6.27 -16.18 7.98
C LEU A 70 5.75 -17.62 7.95
N GLU A 71 5.14 -18.09 9.03
CA GLU A 71 4.67 -19.47 9.15
C GLU A 71 3.32 -19.70 8.48
N THR A 72 2.43 -18.71 8.58
CA THR A 72 1.08 -18.76 8.01
C THR A 72 0.74 -17.41 7.40
N LEU A 73 -0.09 -17.43 6.37
CA LEU A 73 -0.68 -16.22 5.79
C LEU A 73 -2.00 -16.56 5.12
N ALA A 74 -3.04 -15.82 5.48
CA ALA A 74 -4.36 -15.89 4.88
C ALA A 74 -4.83 -14.47 4.51
N ALA A 75 -5.74 -14.38 3.55
CA ALA A 75 -6.32 -13.12 3.12
C ALA A 75 -7.84 -13.10 3.33
N GLU A 76 -8.38 -11.90 3.53
CA GLU A 76 -9.82 -11.63 3.55
C GLU A 76 -10.10 -10.42 2.64
N GLN A 77 -11.17 -10.46 1.84
CA GLN A 77 -11.57 -9.37 0.95
C GLN A 77 -13.04 -9.02 1.19
N ARG A 78 -13.29 -8.00 2.02
CA ARG A 78 -14.65 -7.57 2.40
C ARG A 78 -15.30 -6.73 1.32
N SER A 79 -14.55 -5.80 0.74
CA SER A 79 -14.95 -5.00 -0.41
C SER A 79 -13.91 -5.12 -1.52
N VAL A 80 -14.38 -5.27 -2.77
CA VAL A 80 -13.54 -5.38 -3.98
C VAL A 80 -14.14 -4.59 -5.13
N ALA A 81 -13.31 -4.26 -6.13
CA ALA A 81 -13.78 -3.59 -7.33
C ALA A 81 -14.62 -4.47 -8.27
N PHE A 82 -14.39 -5.78 -8.30
CA PHE A 82 -15.07 -6.69 -9.23
C PHE A 82 -15.72 -7.86 -8.49
N GLU A 83 -17.05 -7.81 -8.42
CA GLU A 83 -17.90 -8.91 -7.99
C GLU A 83 -18.29 -9.80 -9.19
N PRO A 84 -18.66 -11.07 -8.95
CA PRO A 84 -19.18 -11.95 -10.01
C PRO A 84 -20.37 -11.34 -10.72
N SER A 85 -20.34 -11.34 -12.06
CA SER A 85 -21.41 -10.83 -12.90
C SER A 85 -21.43 -11.54 -14.25
N ALA A 86 -22.44 -11.26 -15.08
CA ALA A 86 -22.50 -11.75 -16.45
C ALA A 86 -21.30 -11.25 -17.29
N VAL A 87 -20.86 -10.00 -17.11
CA VAL A 87 -19.74 -9.40 -17.86
C VAL A 87 -18.39 -9.98 -17.41
N THR A 88 -18.24 -10.29 -16.13
CA THR A 88 -17.04 -10.99 -15.62
C THR A 88 -17.10 -12.50 -15.85
N ALA A 89 -18.16 -13.03 -16.50
CA ALA A 89 -18.39 -14.46 -16.66
C ALA A 89 -18.28 -15.24 -15.34
N GLY A 90 -18.73 -14.63 -14.24
CA GLY A 90 -18.63 -15.19 -12.89
C GLY A 90 -17.29 -15.00 -12.17
N GLU A 91 -16.27 -14.45 -12.83
CA GLU A 91 -14.96 -14.16 -12.20
C GLU A 91 -15.05 -13.01 -11.19
N SER A 92 -14.21 -13.06 -10.16
CA SER A 92 -14.11 -12.04 -9.11
C SER A 92 -12.66 -11.76 -8.70
N CYS A 93 -12.44 -10.57 -8.13
CA CYS A 93 -11.21 -10.24 -7.40
C CYS A 93 -10.87 -11.25 -6.29
N ARG A 94 -11.81 -12.06 -5.82
CA ARG A 94 -11.61 -13.07 -4.77
C ARG A 94 -11.10 -14.41 -5.28
N ASP A 95 -11.21 -14.70 -6.56
CA ASP A 95 -10.79 -15.98 -7.12
C ASP A 95 -9.32 -16.34 -6.83
N PRO A 96 -8.34 -15.42 -6.86
CA PRO A 96 -6.95 -15.77 -6.59
C PRO A 96 -6.56 -15.71 -5.10
N ILE A 97 -7.51 -15.49 -4.17
CA ILE A 97 -7.21 -15.13 -2.77
C ILE A 97 -6.33 -16.16 -2.05
N ASP A 98 -6.56 -17.45 -2.28
CA ASP A 98 -5.86 -18.55 -1.59
C ASP A 98 -4.40 -18.68 -2.00
N ARG A 99 -3.98 -18.08 -3.12
CA ARG A 99 -2.58 -18.12 -3.58
C ARG A 99 -1.61 -17.48 -2.59
N ILE A 100 -2.09 -16.59 -1.73
CA ILE A 100 -1.27 -15.96 -0.69
C ILE A 100 -0.70 -16.99 0.30
N ALA A 101 -1.40 -18.11 0.52
CA ALA A 101 -0.99 -19.16 1.44
C ALA A 101 0.32 -19.84 1.01
N ALA A 102 0.69 -19.76 -0.28
CA ALA A 102 1.96 -20.27 -0.80
C ALA A 102 3.20 -19.57 -0.22
N LEU A 103 3.02 -18.45 0.50
CA LEU A 103 4.09 -17.72 1.17
C LEU A 103 4.37 -18.23 2.59
N ALA A 104 3.56 -19.14 3.11
CA ALA A 104 3.85 -19.85 4.35
C ALA A 104 5.21 -20.58 4.26
N GLY A 105 5.99 -20.49 5.33
CA GLY A 105 7.36 -21.01 5.41
C GLY A 105 8.43 -20.13 4.75
N THR A 106 8.08 -18.97 4.20
CA THR A 106 9.07 -18.09 3.55
C THR A 106 9.67 -17.08 4.51
N ARG A 107 10.96 -16.80 4.32
CA ARG A 107 11.70 -15.81 5.12
C ARG A 107 11.33 -14.38 4.71
N LEU A 108 11.32 -13.47 5.69
CA LEU A 108 11.13 -12.03 5.52
C LEU A 108 12.49 -11.36 5.28
N ASP A 109 13.08 -11.65 4.12
CA ASP A 109 14.39 -11.15 3.70
C ASP A 109 14.33 -10.45 2.33
N GLY A 110 15.48 -10.09 1.76
CA GLY A 110 15.55 -9.44 0.45
C GLY A 110 14.88 -10.20 -0.69
N GLY A 111 14.67 -11.52 -0.56
CA GLY A 111 13.96 -12.33 -1.54
C GLY A 111 12.43 -12.35 -1.37
N TRP A 112 11.89 -11.74 -0.31
CA TRP A 112 10.44 -11.73 -0.02
C TRP A 112 9.64 -11.17 -1.18
N GLY A 113 10.04 -10.00 -1.69
CA GLY A 113 9.31 -9.32 -2.76
C GLY A 113 9.21 -10.15 -4.04
N ARG A 114 10.27 -10.87 -4.40
CA ARG A 114 10.26 -11.78 -5.55
C ARG A 114 9.30 -12.95 -5.33
N ARG A 115 9.38 -13.63 -4.18
CA ARG A 115 8.48 -14.76 -3.86
C ARG A 115 7.01 -14.35 -3.82
N LEU A 116 6.72 -13.18 -3.25
CA LEU A 116 5.38 -12.58 -3.25
C LEU A 116 4.90 -12.29 -4.68
N GLY A 117 5.74 -11.68 -5.51
CA GLY A 117 5.46 -11.45 -6.93
C GLY A 117 5.24 -12.76 -7.71
N ASP A 118 6.00 -13.80 -7.41
CA ASP A 118 5.87 -15.14 -7.99
C ASP A 118 4.54 -15.82 -7.60
N ALA A 119 4.04 -15.56 -6.40
CA ALA A 119 2.77 -16.12 -5.93
C ALA A 119 1.54 -15.38 -6.51
N ILE A 120 1.51 -14.05 -6.40
CA ILE A 120 0.30 -13.25 -6.66
C ILE A 120 0.53 -12.00 -7.54
N GLY A 121 1.71 -11.87 -8.16
CA GLY A 121 2.04 -10.75 -9.02
C GLY A 121 1.29 -10.74 -10.36
N GLY A 122 0.90 -9.55 -10.79
CA GLY A 122 0.27 -9.28 -12.09
C GLY A 122 -0.98 -10.14 -12.32
N PRO A 123 -1.08 -10.88 -13.43
CA PRO A 123 -2.29 -11.62 -13.80
C PRO A 123 -2.60 -12.79 -12.85
N ARG A 124 -1.69 -13.09 -11.91
CA ARG A 124 -1.86 -14.17 -10.94
C ARG A 124 -2.65 -13.76 -9.70
N GLY A 125 -2.86 -12.47 -9.44
CA GLY A 125 -3.44 -12.08 -8.17
C GLY A 125 -4.00 -10.67 -8.12
N CYS A 126 -4.29 -10.23 -6.90
CA CYS A 126 -4.80 -8.91 -6.61
C CYS A 126 -3.64 -7.94 -6.36
N SER A 127 -3.56 -6.85 -7.12
CA SER A 127 -2.51 -5.83 -6.95
C SER A 127 -2.56 -5.15 -5.58
N HIS A 128 -3.73 -5.08 -4.94
CA HIS A 128 -3.89 -4.57 -3.57
C HIS A 128 -3.31 -5.50 -2.53
N LEU A 129 -3.59 -6.81 -2.61
CA LEU A 129 -2.98 -7.79 -1.72
C LEU A 129 -1.46 -7.90 -1.96
N LEU A 130 -1.01 -7.75 -3.20
CA LEU A 130 0.42 -7.66 -3.53
C LEU A 130 1.06 -6.45 -2.83
N THR A 131 0.44 -5.27 -2.95
CA THR A 131 0.91 -4.04 -2.31
C THR A 131 0.94 -4.19 -0.78
N LEU A 132 -0.13 -4.72 -0.19
CA LEU A 132 -0.23 -4.97 1.25
C LEU A 132 0.80 -6.01 1.72
N GLY A 133 1.02 -7.07 0.95
CA GLY A 133 2.02 -8.10 1.24
C GLY A 133 3.46 -7.57 1.20
N HIS A 134 3.77 -6.67 0.25
CA HIS A 134 5.08 -6.00 0.21
C HIS A 134 5.28 -5.17 1.48
N LEU A 135 4.29 -4.35 1.85
CA LEU A 135 4.35 -3.54 3.07
C LEU A 135 4.40 -4.40 4.33
N LEU A 136 3.63 -5.48 4.41
CA LEU A 136 3.61 -6.39 5.54
C LEU A 136 5.00 -7.00 5.77
N GLY A 137 5.59 -7.60 4.73
CA GLY A 137 6.88 -8.26 4.86
C GLY A 137 8.00 -7.28 5.21
N SER A 138 8.00 -6.09 4.60
CA SER A 138 9.00 -5.07 4.92
C SER A 138 8.86 -4.48 6.32
N SER A 139 7.62 -4.20 6.73
CA SER A 139 7.31 -3.66 8.06
C SER A 139 7.65 -4.66 9.14
N ALA A 140 7.37 -5.95 8.90
CA ALA A 140 7.73 -7.01 9.83
C ALA A 140 9.25 -7.17 9.96
N ALA A 141 9.99 -7.22 8.85
CA ALA A 141 11.45 -7.30 8.88
C ALA A 141 12.07 -6.09 9.61
N TRP A 142 11.59 -4.88 9.30
CA TRP A 142 11.98 -3.64 9.98
C TRP A 142 11.70 -3.68 11.47
N ALA A 143 10.47 -4.07 11.86
CA ALA A 143 10.05 -4.11 13.24
C ALA A 143 10.85 -5.15 14.05
N LEU A 144 11.15 -6.33 13.49
CA LEU A 144 11.98 -7.34 14.14
C LEU A 144 13.41 -6.86 14.37
N ALA A 145 14.00 -6.16 13.40
CA ALA A 145 15.33 -5.56 13.55
C ALA A 145 15.32 -4.46 14.63
N ARG A 146 14.28 -3.61 14.63
CA ARG A 146 14.16 -2.51 15.59
C ARG A 146 13.85 -2.98 17.01
N GLU A 147 13.00 -3.99 17.16
CA GLU A 147 12.72 -4.66 18.44
C GLU A 147 14.01 -5.18 19.07
N ARG A 148 14.86 -5.87 18.27
CA ARG A 148 16.16 -6.36 18.72
C ARG A 148 17.10 -5.22 19.16
N ALA A 149 17.11 -4.12 18.42
CA ALA A 149 17.95 -2.96 18.75
C ALA A 149 17.48 -2.24 20.03
N LEU A 150 16.17 -2.18 20.29
CA LEU A 150 15.60 -1.47 21.45
C LEU A 150 15.60 -2.31 22.72
N HIS A 151 15.37 -3.62 22.61
CA HIS A 151 15.04 -4.49 23.74
C HIS A 151 15.88 -5.77 23.83
N GLY A 152 16.83 -5.95 22.90
CA GLY A 152 17.67 -7.15 22.84
C GLY A 152 16.96 -8.35 22.22
N ALA A 153 17.54 -9.55 22.39
CA ALA A 153 16.98 -10.77 21.85
C ALA A 153 15.80 -11.27 22.70
N ALA A 154 14.65 -11.51 22.04
CA ALA A 154 13.46 -12.15 22.61
C ALA A 154 12.98 -11.56 23.96
N PRO A 155 12.59 -10.28 24.01
CA PRO A 155 12.04 -9.70 25.24
C PRO A 155 10.75 -10.40 25.65
N ALA A 156 10.58 -10.63 26.96
CA ALA A 156 9.38 -11.25 27.50
C ALA A 156 8.18 -10.30 27.32
N ARG A 157 7.10 -10.80 26.69
CA ARG A 157 5.86 -10.06 26.45
C ARG A 157 4.65 -10.93 26.77
N PRO A 158 3.63 -10.41 27.47
CA PRO A 158 2.34 -11.08 27.59
C PRO A 158 1.70 -11.29 26.22
N ALA A 159 0.99 -12.41 26.04
CA ALA A 159 0.23 -12.66 24.83
C ALA A 159 -0.79 -11.53 24.54
N GLY A 160 -0.93 -11.16 23.27
CA GLY A 160 -1.75 -10.04 22.81
C GLY A 160 -1.09 -8.66 22.96
N GLN A 161 0.07 -8.54 23.62
CA GLN A 161 0.75 -7.25 23.70
C GLN A 161 1.30 -6.86 22.32
N ARG A 162 0.88 -5.69 21.82
CA ARG A 162 1.44 -5.11 20.59
C ARG A 162 2.93 -4.89 20.74
N VAL A 163 3.67 -5.29 19.71
CA VAL A 163 5.11 -5.06 19.55
C VAL A 163 5.33 -3.83 18.67
N PHE A 164 4.57 -3.77 17.59
CA PHE A 164 4.74 -2.76 16.55
C PHE A 164 3.43 -2.48 15.83
N ARG A 165 3.28 -1.24 15.36
CA ARG A 165 2.26 -0.84 14.39
C ARG A 165 2.87 0.12 13.39
N ARG A 166 2.68 -0.14 12.09
CA ARG A 166 2.86 0.82 11.01
C ARG A 166 1.51 1.19 10.43
N ASP A 167 1.26 2.48 10.25
CA ASP A 167 0.16 2.98 9.42
C ASP A 167 0.74 3.82 8.29
N VAL A 168 0.32 3.58 7.06
CA VAL A 168 0.64 4.41 5.88
C VAL A 168 -0.65 4.96 5.31
N VAL A 169 -0.84 6.27 5.35
CA VAL A 169 -2.03 6.94 4.82
C VAL A 169 -1.59 7.86 3.68
N ILE A 170 -2.26 7.74 2.54
CA ILE A 170 -2.06 8.62 1.38
C ILE A 170 -3.38 9.25 1.00
N ASP A 171 -3.44 10.58 1.06
CA ASP A 171 -4.57 11.36 0.58
C ASP A 171 -4.24 11.99 -0.77
N GLY A 172 -5.10 11.72 -1.76
CA GLY A 172 -5.03 12.33 -3.07
C GLY A 172 -6.02 13.48 -3.22
N HIS A 173 -5.56 14.58 -3.79
CA HIS A 173 -6.37 15.75 -4.12
C HIS A 173 -6.07 16.24 -5.53
N GLU A 174 -7.09 16.69 -6.25
CA GLU A 174 -6.91 17.46 -7.47
C GLU A 174 -6.57 18.89 -7.08
N SER A 175 -5.28 19.23 -7.07
CA SER A 175 -4.79 20.54 -6.62
C SER A 175 -4.98 21.63 -7.67
N ALA A 176 -4.97 21.25 -8.95
CA ALA A 176 -5.30 22.06 -10.10
C ALA A 176 -5.72 21.15 -11.27
N ALA A 177 -6.16 21.74 -12.40
CA ALA A 177 -6.48 20.97 -13.60
C ALA A 177 -5.29 20.08 -14.01
N ALA A 178 -5.54 18.78 -14.16
CA ALA A 178 -4.53 17.76 -14.47
C ALA A 178 -3.34 17.67 -13.49
N ARG A 179 -3.50 18.14 -12.24
CA ARG A 179 -2.49 18.02 -11.19
C ARG A 179 -3.08 17.33 -9.96
N VAL A 180 -2.37 16.32 -9.48
CA VAL A 180 -2.75 15.58 -8.28
C VAL A 180 -1.70 15.78 -7.19
N GLN A 181 -2.13 16.29 -6.05
CA GLN A 181 -1.34 16.29 -4.83
C GLN A 181 -1.55 14.96 -4.09
N LEU A 182 -0.46 14.27 -3.76
CA LEU A 182 -0.43 13.11 -2.89
C LEU A 182 0.25 13.50 -1.58
N LEU A 183 -0.51 13.48 -0.49
CA LEU A 183 -0.01 13.68 0.86
C LEU A 183 0.12 12.31 1.53
N ALA A 184 1.35 11.86 1.76
CA ALA A 184 1.60 10.58 2.39
C ALA A 184 2.14 10.75 3.81
N GLN A 185 1.66 9.94 4.75
CA GLN A 185 2.18 9.85 6.10
C GLN A 185 2.34 8.40 6.52
N THR A 186 3.56 8.02 6.88
CA THR A 186 3.85 6.77 7.58
C THR A 186 4.07 7.07 9.05
N THR A 187 3.44 6.29 9.92
CA THR A 187 3.67 6.29 11.37
C THR A 187 4.01 4.89 11.84
N ASP A 188 5.22 4.75 12.34
CA ASP A 188 5.69 3.57 13.06
C ASP A 188 5.57 3.85 14.56
N LEU A 189 4.93 2.95 15.29
CA LEU A 189 4.84 2.97 16.75
C LEU A 189 5.39 1.65 17.29
N HIS A 190 6.53 1.74 17.97
CA HIS A 190 7.14 0.65 18.71
C HIS A 190 6.72 0.69 20.17
N PHE A 191 6.37 -0.48 20.69
CA PHE A 191 5.88 -0.61 22.06
C PHE A 191 6.95 -1.24 22.94
N ALA A 192 7.21 -0.67 24.12
CA ALA A 192 8.09 -1.29 25.11
C ALA A 192 7.47 -2.57 25.69
N PRO A 193 8.26 -3.60 26.01
CA PRO A 193 7.82 -4.73 26.83
C PRO A 193 7.35 -4.20 28.19
N ALA A 194 6.15 -4.60 28.59
CA ALA A 194 5.55 -4.11 29.83
C ALA A 194 4.61 -5.16 30.44
N GLY A 195 4.30 -4.99 31.73
CA GLY A 195 3.32 -5.81 32.43
C GLY A 195 1.89 -5.66 31.88
N ALA A 196 0.97 -6.49 32.37
CA ALA A 196 -0.43 -6.45 31.96
C ALA A 196 -1.09 -5.11 32.32
N ILE A 197 -0.84 -4.61 33.53
CA ILE A 197 -1.39 -3.34 34.04
C ILE A 197 -0.22 -2.40 34.31
N VAL A 198 -0.07 -1.40 33.44
CA VAL A 198 0.95 -0.34 33.51
C VAL A 198 0.34 0.96 33.00
N ARG A 199 0.94 2.12 33.29
CA ARG A 199 0.49 3.37 32.66
C ARG A 199 0.71 3.28 31.14
N PRO A 200 -0.19 3.82 30.30
CA PRO A 200 -0.07 3.68 28.84
C PRO A 200 1.28 4.13 28.27
N MET A 201 1.86 5.21 28.81
CA MET A 201 3.16 5.73 28.37
C MET A 201 4.34 4.84 28.73
N GLU A 202 4.21 3.92 29.69
CA GLU A 202 5.25 2.90 29.95
C GLU A 202 5.35 1.89 28.79
N ARG A 203 4.32 1.82 27.93
CA ARG A 203 4.36 1.01 26.70
C ARG A 203 4.97 1.77 25.53
N PHE A 204 5.30 3.05 25.65
CA PHE A 204 5.89 3.82 24.56
C PHE A 204 7.40 3.58 24.50
N ALA A 205 7.89 2.93 23.45
CA ALA A 205 9.33 2.83 23.20
C ALA A 205 9.79 3.94 22.25
N GLU A 206 9.14 4.02 21.08
CA GLU A 206 9.53 4.94 20.02
C GLU A 206 8.38 5.17 19.04
N GLN A 207 8.34 6.37 18.46
CA GLN A 207 7.58 6.65 17.25
C GLN A 207 8.49 7.19 16.15
N LEU A 208 8.31 6.68 14.92
CA LEU A 208 8.90 7.26 13.72
C LEU A 208 7.78 7.71 12.78
N GLU A 209 7.94 8.89 12.21
CA GLU A 209 7.06 9.45 11.21
C GLU A 209 7.85 9.75 9.95
N VAL A 210 7.26 9.44 8.78
CA VAL A 210 7.69 9.95 7.47
C VAL A 210 6.51 10.68 6.87
N ARG A 211 6.75 11.86 6.30
CA ARG A 211 5.74 12.63 5.59
C ARG A 211 6.26 13.00 4.21
N LEU A 212 5.40 12.89 3.21
CA LEU A 212 5.65 13.31 1.83
C LEU A 212 4.54 14.26 1.35
N ASP A 213 4.91 15.33 0.65
CA ASP A 213 4.00 16.16 -0.15
C ASP A 213 4.48 16.10 -1.60
N ALA A 214 3.79 15.32 -2.43
CA ALA A 214 4.12 15.13 -3.83
C ALA A 214 3.06 15.77 -4.73
N GLU A 215 3.47 16.51 -5.75
CA GLU A 215 2.61 16.98 -6.83
C GLU A 215 2.96 16.23 -8.11
N VAL A 216 1.94 15.64 -8.74
CA VAL A 216 2.06 14.79 -9.91
C VAL A 216 1.23 15.34 -11.05
N GLU A 217 1.84 15.48 -12.22
CA GLU A 217 1.20 16.02 -13.42
C GLU A 217 0.62 14.90 -14.30
N PHE A 218 -0.63 15.06 -14.74
CA PHE A 218 -1.31 14.19 -15.69
C PHE A 218 -1.28 14.77 -17.11
N PRO A 219 -1.29 13.93 -18.16
CA PRO A 219 -1.32 12.46 -18.13
C PRO A 219 0.07 11.80 -18.02
N ALA A 220 1.14 12.59 -17.93
CA ALA A 220 2.52 12.08 -17.91
C ALA A 220 2.84 11.22 -16.68
N LEU A 221 2.12 11.43 -15.57
CA LEU A 221 2.40 10.88 -14.24
C LEU A 221 3.77 11.32 -13.71
N ALA A 222 4.23 12.51 -14.11
CA ALA A 222 5.53 13.05 -13.75
C ALA A 222 5.46 13.73 -12.39
N ILE A 223 6.45 13.50 -11.53
CA ILE A 223 6.58 14.17 -10.24
C ILE A 223 7.11 15.59 -10.51
N GLY A 224 6.27 16.60 -10.31
CA GLY A 224 6.66 18.00 -10.46
C GLY A 224 7.36 18.54 -9.22
N ARG A 225 6.77 18.30 -8.04
CA ARG A 225 7.33 18.67 -6.72
C ARG A 225 7.26 17.49 -5.78
N LEU A 226 8.28 17.32 -4.93
CA LEU A 226 8.28 16.35 -3.85
C LEU A 226 9.05 16.91 -2.66
N GLU A 227 8.37 17.05 -1.53
CA GLU A 227 8.98 17.33 -0.23
C GLU A 227 8.90 16.08 0.63
N ALA A 228 9.97 15.80 1.38
CA ALA A 228 10.04 14.66 2.28
C ALA A 228 10.69 15.07 3.58
N ALA A 229 10.10 14.65 4.70
CA ALA A 229 10.70 14.82 6.01
C ALA A 229 10.37 13.63 6.90
N GLU A 230 11.22 13.39 7.88
CA GLU A 230 10.98 12.37 8.88
C GLU A 230 11.18 12.92 10.29
N ARG A 231 10.63 12.22 11.28
CA ARG A 231 10.85 12.54 12.68
C ARG A 231 10.82 11.27 13.50
N ARG A 232 11.80 11.09 14.38
CA ARG A 232 11.88 9.97 15.33
C ARG A 232 11.80 10.53 16.74
N ARG A 233 10.99 9.89 17.59
CA ARG A 233 10.67 10.32 18.96
C ARG A 233 10.80 9.15 19.92
N GLY A 234 11.59 9.30 20.96
CA GLY A 234 11.62 8.41 22.12
C GLY A 234 11.01 9.08 23.36
N ALA A 235 11.02 8.37 24.48
CA ALA A 235 10.42 8.88 25.72
C ALA A 235 11.09 10.17 26.25
N ARG A 236 12.38 10.40 25.92
CA ARG A 236 13.16 11.55 26.41
C ARG A 236 12.95 12.83 25.61
N ASP A 237 12.57 12.71 24.34
CA ASP A 237 12.51 13.82 23.36
C ASP A 237 11.18 13.90 22.62
N LEU A 238 10.13 13.26 23.17
CA LEU A 238 8.79 13.15 22.58
C LEU A 238 8.23 14.48 22.04
N GLU A 239 8.42 15.58 22.76
CA GLU A 239 7.90 16.90 22.37
C GLU A 239 8.91 17.72 21.55
N ARG A 240 10.21 17.42 21.66
CA ARG A 240 11.29 18.30 21.18
C ARG A 240 11.98 17.78 19.93
N ALA A 241 11.82 16.50 19.59
CA ALA A 241 12.47 15.93 18.42
C ALA A 241 12.09 16.72 17.15
N ALA A 242 13.12 17.22 16.48
CA ALA A 242 12.96 18.01 15.27
C ALA A 242 12.63 17.11 14.07
N TRP A 243 12.02 17.70 13.05
CA TRP A 243 11.92 17.08 11.74
C TRP A 243 13.30 17.10 11.07
N ARG A 244 13.73 15.95 10.54
CA ARG A 244 14.88 15.84 9.64
C ARG A 244 14.37 15.98 8.21
N ASP A 245 14.92 16.94 7.48
CA ASP A 245 14.68 17.07 6.05
C ASP A 245 15.24 15.86 5.30
N ARG A 246 14.47 15.35 4.33
CA ARG A 246 14.84 14.22 3.47
C ARG A 246 14.87 14.63 2.00
N GLY A 247 14.89 15.93 1.69
CA GLY A 247 14.85 16.46 0.33
C GLY A 247 15.97 15.92 -0.55
N GLU A 248 17.20 15.87 -0.05
CA GLU A 248 18.36 15.34 -0.80
C GLU A 248 18.16 13.87 -1.23
N ALA A 249 17.59 13.04 -0.35
CA ALA A 249 17.35 11.61 -0.62
C ALA A 249 16.31 11.38 -1.72
N VAL A 250 15.41 12.35 -1.94
CA VAL A 250 14.29 12.25 -2.89
C VAL A 250 14.41 13.21 -4.09
N ALA A 251 15.43 14.08 -4.12
CA ALA A 251 15.57 15.12 -5.15
C ALA A 251 15.57 14.56 -6.58
N TRP A 252 16.18 13.38 -6.78
CA TRP A 252 16.26 12.69 -8.06
C TRP A 252 14.89 12.24 -8.62
N LEU A 253 13.85 12.21 -7.78
CA LEU A 253 12.49 11.90 -8.21
C LEU A 253 11.84 13.04 -8.99
N GLY A 254 12.37 14.27 -8.93
CA GLY A 254 11.90 15.38 -9.74
C GLY A 254 11.96 15.04 -11.24
N GLY A 255 10.82 15.17 -11.92
CA GLY A 255 10.65 14.80 -13.33
C GLY A 255 10.53 13.30 -13.60
N GLN A 256 10.70 12.43 -12.61
CA GLN A 256 10.50 10.99 -12.78
C GLN A 256 9.01 10.66 -12.93
N ARG A 257 8.73 9.58 -13.66
CA ARG A 257 7.38 9.07 -13.85
C ARG A 257 7.00 8.10 -12.74
N LEU A 258 5.87 8.30 -12.07
CA LEU A 258 5.25 7.33 -11.15
C LEU A 258 4.57 6.21 -11.94
N GLY A 259 5.38 5.38 -12.60
CA GLY A 259 4.92 4.28 -13.45
C GLY A 259 5.97 3.18 -13.57
N ALA A 260 6.05 2.55 -14.75
CA ALA A 260 7.00 1.48 -14.99
C ALA A 260 8.45 1.90 -14.66
N GLY A 261 9.19 1.02 -13.97
CA GLY A 261 10.59 1.23 -13.60
C GLY A 261 10.82 1.93 -12.26
N ILE A 262 9.91 2.79 -11.79
CA ILE A 262 10.15 3.60 -10.58
C ILE A 262 10.37 2.74 -9.32
N THR A 263 9.65 1.62 -9.20
CA THR A 263 9.81 0.68 -8.08
C THR A 263 11.22 0.10 -8.04
N ALA A 264 11.77 -0.29 -9.19
CA ALA A 264 13.13 -0.85 -9.26
C ALA A 264 14.17 0.21 -8.87
N GLU A 265 13.99 1.44 -9.34
CA GLU A 265 14.89 2.55 -9.02
C GLU A 265 14.86 2.94 -7.54
N LEU A 266 13.66 3.00 -6.95
CA LEU A 266 13.47 3.22 -5.51
C LEU A 266 14.18 2.14 -4.68
N LEU A 267 14.01 0.86 -5.05
CA LEU A 267 14.67 -0.26 -4.39
C LEU A 267 16.19 -0.19 -4.55
N ALA A 268 16.70 0.16 -5.73
CA ALA A 268 18.13 0.26 -5.98
C ALA A 268 18.81 1.35 -5.16
N ARG A 269 18.15 2.52 -5.01
CA ARG A 269 18.74 3.68 -4.31
C ARG A 269 18.55 3.66 -2.81
N LEU A 270 17.37 3.24 -2.33
CA LEU A 270 17.01 3.33 -0.91
C LEU A 270 16.95 1.96 -0.23
N GLY A 271 16.99 0.86 -0.98
CA GLY A 271 16.84 -0.48 -0.42
C GLY A 271 18.06 -1.00 0.36
N ALA A 272 19.25 -0.42 0.13
CA ALA A 272 20.48 -0.85 0.78
C ALA A 272 20.66 -0.28 2.20
N ALA A 273 20.03 0.84 2.52
CA ALA A 273 20.12 1.49 3.83
C ALA A 273 18.92 1.09 4.70
N PRO A 274 19.12 0.30 5.78
CA PRO A 274 18.01 -0.16 6.61
C PRO A 274 17.18 1.00 7.20
N ASP A 275 17.84 2.08 7.62
CA ASP A 275 17.18 3.25 8.21
C ASP A 275 16.29 4.02 7.23
N ASP A 276 16.47 3.83 5.92
CA ASP A 276 15.62 4.42 4.89
C ASP A 276 14.39 3.59 4.57
N ARG A 277 14.23 2.42 5.21
CA ARG A 277 13.10 1.53 4.94
C ARG A 277 11.74 2.22 5.09
N PRO A 278 11.44 2.99 6.15
CA PRO A 278 10.15 3.68 6.27
C PRO A 278 9.90 4.69 5.14
N LEU A 279 10.95 5.41 4.72
CA LEU A 279 10.86 6.36 3.59
C LEU A 279 10.59 5.62 2.28
N LEU A 280 11.36 4.57 1.99
CA LEU A 280 11.18 3.72 0.82
C LEU A 280 9.77 3.12 0.78
N ASP A 281 9.28 2.58 1.89
CA ASP A 281 7.93 2.02 1.97
C ASP A 281 6.85 3.07 1.70
N THR A 282 7.04 4.30 2.17
CA THR A 282 6.10 5.41 1.89
C THR A 282 6.12 5.78 0.40
N LEU A 283 7.30 5.89 -0.21
CA LEU A 283 7.47 6.21 -1.62
C LEU A 283 6.86 5.15 -2.54
N LEU A 284 7.03 3.87 -2.20
CA LEU A 284 6.46 2.75 -2.95
C LEU A 284 4.92 2.75 -2.97
N MET A 285 4.27 3.44 -2.02
CA MET A 285 2.80 3.57 -2.00
C MET A 285 2.27 4.70 -2.89
N LEU A 286 3.12 5.61 -3.39
CA LEU A 286 2.68 6.74 -4.21
C LEU A 286 2.05 6.29 -5.54
N ALA A 287 2.68 5.38 -6.26
CA ALA A 287 2.16 4.91 -7.56
C ALA A 287 0.82 4.16 -7.43
N PRO A 288 0.65 3.19 -6.51
CA PRO A 288 -0.66 2.58 -6.25
C PRO A 288 -1.74 3.60 -5.84
N ALA A 289 -1.41 4.59 -5.01
CA ALA A 289 -2.35 5.64 -4.61
C ALA A 289 -2.74 6.54 -5.78
N LEU A 290 -1.78 6.91 -6.65
CA LEU A 290 -2.03 7.70 -7.85
C LEU A 290 -3.02 7.02 -8.79
N VAL A 291 -2.89 5.70 -9.00
CA VAL A 291 -3.83 4.92 -9.81
C VAL A 291 -5.25 5.00 -9.24
N GLN A 292 -5.41 4.94 -7.91
CA GLN A 292 -6.72 5.11 -7.28
C GLN A 292 -7.28 6.54 -7.40
N CYS A 293 -6.41 7.55 -7.41
CA CYS A 293 -6.81 8.94 -7.63
C CYS A 293 -7.31 9.17 -9.06
N ALA A 294 -6.62 8.60 -10.06
CA ALA A 294 -7.01 8.71 -11.46
C ALA A 294 -8.45 8.23 -11.69
N ALA A 295 -8.86 7.14 -11.03
CA ALA A 295 -10.22 6.64 -11.04
C ALA A 295 -11.27 7.65 -10.50
N ALA A 296 -10.91 8.55 -9.58
CA ALA A 296 -11.81 9.58 -9.06
C ALA A 296 -11.87 10.86 -9.93
N MET A 297 -11.04 10.95 -10.96
CA MET A 297 -10.97 12.10 -11.88
C MET A 297 -11.87 11.92 -13.12
N SER A 298 -12.95 11.13 -13.01
CA SER A 298 -13.84 10.82 -14.14
C SER A 298 -14.53 12.04 -14.76
N GLU A 299 -14.63 13.17 -14.06
CA GLU A 299 -15.12 14.44 -14.61
C GLU A 299 -14.11 15.17 -15.51
N ALA A 300 -12.81 14.84 -15.43
CA ALA A 300 -11.75 15.38 -16.29
C ALA A 300 -11.41 14.47 -17.49
N TRP A 301 -11.86 13.22 -17.44
CA TRP A 301 -11.80 12.27 -18.56
C TRP A 301 -12.74 12.58 -19.78
N PRO A 302 -13.74 13.50 -19.77
CA PRO A 302 -14.67 13.79 -20.89
C PRO A 302 -14.08 14.15 -22.25
N LEU A 303 -12.82 14.57 -22.35
CA LEU A 303 -12.22 14.84 -23.65
C LEU A 303 -11.64 13.58 -24.31
N ALA A 304 -11.12 12.63 -23.52
CA ALA A 304 -10.68 11.31 -24.01
C ALA A 304 -11.86 10.35 -24.21
N PHE A 305 -12.95 10.54 -23.45
CA PHE A 305 -14.18 9.73 -23.53
C PHE A 305 -14.99 9.89 -24.81
N ARG A 306 -14.82 11.00 -25.56
CA ARG A 306 -15.50 11.14 -26.85
C ARG A 306 -14.83 10.35 -27.96
N THR A 307 -13.59 9.89 -27.75
CA THR A 307 -12.78 9.24 -28.78
C THR A 307 -12.61 7.74 -28.60
N ASP A 308 -12.87 7.18 -27.41
CA ASP A 308 -12.85 5.74 -27.14
C ASP A 308 -14.15 5.32 -26.43
N SER A 309 -15.03 4.63 -27.16
CA SER A 309 -16.41 4.34 -26.74
C SER A 309 -16.55 3.06 -25.91
N SER A 310 -15.46 2.38 -25.60
CA SER A 310 -15.52 1.08 -24.91
C SER A 310 -15.76 1.23 -23.41
N VAL A 311 -16.93 0.74 -22.95
CA VAL A 311 -17.33 0.70 -21.54
C VAL A 311 -16.44 -0.24 -20.73
N VAL A 312 -15.87 -1.26 -21.37
CA VAL A 312 -15.00 -2.27 -20.74
C VAL A 312 -13.51 -1.89 -20.80
N ALA A 313 -13.05 -1.13 -21.81
CA ALA A 313 -11.65 -0.71 -21.96
C ALA A 313 -11.21 0.36 -20.94
N MET A 314 -12.14 1.09 -20.33
CA MET A 314 -11.87 2.12 -19.31
C MET A 314 -11.24 1.60 -18.00
N GLY A 315 -11.17 0.28 -17.84
CA GLY A 315 -10.54 -0.36 -16.68
C GLY A 315 -9.04 -0.66 -16.82
N GLY A 316 -8.43 -1.22 -15.79
CA GLY A 316 -6.98 -1.39 -15.64
C GLY A 316 -6.18 -1.97 -16.82
N LEU A 317 -4.86 -1.75 -16.75
CA LEU A 317 -3.89 -2.21 -17.75
C LEU A 317 -3.90 -3.74 -17.87
N THR A 318 -3.69 -4.28 -19.07
CA THR A 318 -3.55 -5.72 -19.30
C THR A 318 -2.50 -6.30 -18.37
N ASP A 319 -2.80 -7.45 -17.76
CA ASP A 319 -1.98 -8.17 -16.79
C ASP A 319 -1.64 -7.40 -15.50
N SER A 320 -2.31 -6.27 -15.23
CA SER A 320 -2.13 -5.52 -13.98
C SER A 320 -2.67 -6.25 -12.75
N CYS A 321 -3.67 -7.11 -12.91
CA CYS A 321 -4.20 -8.01 -11.89
C CYS A 321 -4.94 -9.19 -12.54
N TYR A 322 -5.39 -10.14 -11.73
CA TYR A 322 -6.19 -11.28 -12.17
C TYR A 322 -7.41 -10.89 -13.02
N MET A 323 -8.15 -9.85 -12.65
CA MET A 323 -9.32 -9.41 -13.42
C MET A 323 -8.95 -8.85 -14.79
N TRP A 324 -7.75 -8.28 -14.94
CA TRP A 324 -7.24 -7.69 -16.17
C TRP A 324 -6.26 -8.59 -16.92
N ARG A 325 -6.17 -9.87 -16.57
CA ARG A 325 -5.26 -10.81 -17.23
C ARG A 325 -5.64 -11.02 -18.69
N GLN A 326 -4.63 -11.17 -19.54
CA GLN A 326 -4.83 -11.53 -20.94
C GLN A 326 -5.64 -12.83 -21.04
N GLY A 327 -6.62 -12.85 -21.93
CA GLY A 327 -7.52 -13.98 -22.11
C GLY A 327 -8.52 -14.22 -20.97
N GLY A 328 -8.57 -13.37 -19.94
CA GLY A 328 -9.60 -13.39 -18.89
C GLY A 328 -10.97 -12.89 -19.37
N ALA A 329 -11.99 -12.91 -18.52
CA ALA A 329 -13.35 -12.52 -18.92
C ALA A 329 -13.45 -11.07 -19.42
N LEU A 330 -12.82 -10.12 -18.71
CA LEU A 330 -12.86 -8.71 -19.09
C LEU A 330 -12.06 -8.42 -20.37
N ASP A 331 -10.95 -9.12 -20.59
CA ASP A 331 -10.17 -9.00 -21.84
C ASP A 331 -10.98 -9.49 -23.05
N ARG A 332 -11.66 -10.64 -22.90
CA ARG A 332 -12.58 -11.15 -23.94
C ARG A 332 -13.76 -10.21 -24.17
N ALA A 333 -14.32 -9.63 -23.11
CA ALA A 333 -15.42 -8.67 -23.22
C ALA A 333 -14.98 -7.39 -23.96
N ARG A 334 -13.78 -6.85 -23.69
CA ARG A 334 -13.18 -5.73 -24.44
C ARG A 334 -13.06 -6.05 -25.92
N ALA A 335 -12.52 -7.22 -26.26
CA ALA A 335 -12.34 -7.63 -27.64
C ALA A 335 -13.67 -7.83 -28.39
N ALA A 336 -14.72 -8.26 -27.69
CA ALA A 336 -16.07 -8.38 -28.27
C ALA A 336 -16.74 -7.02 -28.47
N GLU A 337 -16.54 -6.08 -27.56
CA GLU A 337 -17.07 -4.71 -27.66
C GLU A 337 -16.40 -3.94 -28.82
N GLY A 338 -15.07 -4.02 -28.97
CA GLY A 338 -14.35 -3.40 -30.08
C GLY A 338 -14.70 -3.96 -31.47
N LYS A 339 -15.39 -5.09 -31.54
CA LYS A 339 -15.93 -5.70 -32.78
C LYS A 339 -17.37 -5.29 -33.09
N ARG A 340 -18.06 -4.57 -32.19
CA ARG A 340 -19.39 -4.01 -32.46
C ARG A 340 -19.23 -2.74 -33.29
N THR A 341 -19.64 -2.78 -34.56
CA THR A 341 -19.81 -1.59 -35.40
C THR A 341 -20.88 -0.68 -34.77
N PRO A 342 -20.75 0.66 -34.82
CA PRO A 342 -21.70 1.60 -34.20
C PRO A 342 -23.16 1.37 -34.57
#